data_AF-A0A0E9NM20-F1
#
_entry.id   AF-A0A0E9NM20-F1
#
_cell.length_a   1.000
_cell.length_b   1.000
_cell.length_c   1.000
_cell.angle_alpha   90.00
_cell.angle_beta   90.00
_cell.angle_gamma   90.00
#
_symmetry.space_group_name_H-M   'P 1'
#
loop_
_entity.id
_entity.type
_entity.pdbx_description
1 polymer ?
#
loop_
_entity_poly.entity_id
_entity_poly.type
_entity_poly.pdbx_seq_one_letter_code
_entity_poly.pdbx_strand_id
1 'polypeptide(L)'
;MWLTDSQKVGVAMTAFGAGFFFLGIMMFFDGGLLAIGNLLFLAGITLVIGWQKTIAFFARKEKVRGTACFLGGIFMVLIKWPITGVAVELFGFLNLFGSFFPVCHHFVAGSVNC
;
A
#
# COMPACT_ATOMS: atom_id res chain seq x y z
N MET A 1 -1.42 -12.31 -19.37
CA MET A 1 -0.07 -11.92 -18.94
C MET A 1 0.38 -12.89 -17.86
N TRP A 2 1.47 -13.63 -18.10
CA TRP A 2 2.09 -14.48 -17.07
C TRP A 2 2.86 -13.55 -16.11
N LEU A 3 2.43 -13.51 -14.85
CA LEU A 3 3.15 -12.81 -13.79
C LEU A 3 4.50 -13.48 -13.57
N THR A 4 5.59 -12.70 -13.47
CA THR A 4 6.91 -13.21 -13.08
C THR A 4 6.81 -13.84 -11.68
N ASP A 5 7.56 -14.90 -11.38
CA ASP A 5 7.53 -15.59 -10.07
C ASP A 5 7.66 -14.63 -8.88
N SER A 6 8.50 -13.60 -9.02
CA SER A 6 8.63 -12.52 -8.03
C SER A 6 7.32 -11.76 -7.82
N GLN A 7 6.58 -11.42 -8.86
CA GLN A 7 5.30 -10.72 -8.72
C GLN A 7 4.25 -11.59 -8.04
N LYS A 8 4.26 -12.91 -8.30
CA LYS A 8 3.35 -13.86 -7.64
C LYS A 8 3.63 -13.95 -6.14
N VAL A 9 4.90 -13.97 -5.75
CA VAL A 9 5.33 -13.87 -4.34
C VAL A 9 4.96 -12.50 -3.77
N GLY A 10 5.14 -11.41 -4.53
CA GLY A 10 4.78 -10.05 -4.12
C GLY A 10 3.29 -9.90 -3.82
N VAL A 11 2.41 -10.46 -4.66
CA VAL A 11 0.96 -10.45 -4.44
C VAL A 11 0.62 -11.19 -3.15
N ALA A 12 1.24 -12.35 -2.91
CA ALA A 12 1.05 -13.09 -1.66
C ALA A 12 1.51 -12.30 -0.44
N MET A 13 2.71 -11.68 -0.48
CA MET A 13 3.21 -10.82 0.60
C MET A 13 2.31 -9.61 0.86
N THR A 14 1.79 -8.98 -0.20
CA THR A 14 0.88 -7.83 -0.09
C THR A 14 -0.42 -8.25 0.59
N ALA A 15 -1.01 -9.37 0.19
CA ALA A 15 -2.22 -9.90 0.81
C ALA A 15 -2.00 -10.29 2.28
N PHE A 16 -0.85 -10.89 2.59
CA PHE A 16 -0.48 -11.25 3.96
C PHE A 16 -0.26 -10.01 4.84
N GLY A 17 0.37 -8.97 4.30
CA GLY A 17 0.57 -7.70 4.99
C GLY A 17 -0.74 -6.97 5.27
N ALA A 18 -1.65 -6.94 4.29
CA ALA A 18 -3.01 -6.40 4.47
C ALA A 18 -3.81 -7.20 5.51
N GLY A 19 -3.65 -8.52 5.54
CA GLY A 19 -4.24 -9.39 6.57
C GLY A 19 -3.76 -9.06 7.98
N PHE A 20 -2.44 -8.91 8.18
CA PHE A 20 -1.88 -8.50 9.47
C PHE A 20 -2.26 -7.08 9.87
N PHE A 21 -2.34 -6.16 8.91
CA PHE A 21 -2.81 -4.80 9.15
C PHE A 21 -4.27 -4.80 9.64
N PHE A 22 -5.15 -5.54 8.96
CA PHE A 22 -6.54 -5.71 9.39
C PHE A 22 -6.67 -6.40 10.75
N LEU A 23 -5.88 -7.45 10.99
CA LEU A 23 -5.82 -8.14 12.27
C LEU A 23 -5.36 -7.21 13.39
N GLY A 24 -4.38 -6.34 13.12
CA GLY A 24 -3.90 -5.34 14.06
C GLY A 24 -4.97 -4.31 14.43
N ILE A 25 -5.81 -3.90 13.47
CA ILE A 25 -6.98 -3.05 13.75
C ILE A 25 -8.00 -3.80 14.63
N MET A 26 -8.31 -5.06 14.31
CA MET A 26 -9.24 -5.89 15.07
C MET A 26 -8.78 -6.16 16.51
N MET A 27 -7.47 -6.28 16.74
CA MET A 27 -6.85 -6.46 18.07
C MET A 27 -6.70 -5.13 18.85
N PHE A 28 -7.65 -4.21 18.75
CA PHE A 28 -7.61 -2.91 19.44
C PHE A 28 -6.41 -2.03 19.05
N PHE A 29 -6.08 -1.98 17.75
CA PHE A 29 -4.98 -1.16 17.23
C PHE A 29 -3.61 -1.54 17.83
N ASP A 30 -3.29 -2.83 17.83
CA ASP A 30 -1.98 -3.31 18.27
C ASP A 30 -0.88 -2.78 17.33
N GLY A 31 -0.04 -1.88 17.85
CA GLY A 31 0.99 -1.20 17.06
C GLY A 31 2.04 -2.16 16.49
N GLY A 32 2.28 -3.31 17.13
CA GLY A 32 3.23 -4.32 16.66
C GLY A 32 2.72 -5.06 15.42
N LEU A 33 1.47 -5.54 15.48
CA LEU A 33 0.82 -6.18 14.32
C LEU A 33 0.65 -5.20 13.16
N LEU A 34 0.27 -3.95 13.44
CA LEU A 34 0.20 -2.92 12.40
C LEU A 34 1.55 -2.64 11.75
N ALA A 35 2.62 -2.51 12.54
CA ALA A 35 3.95 -2.26 12.01
C ALA A 35 4.43 -3.40 11.10
N ILE A 36 4.23 -4.65 11.53
CA ILE A 36 4.57 -5.83 10.72
C ILE A 36 3.71 -5.90 9.46
N GLY A 37 2.40 -5.67 9.57
CA GLY A 37 1.48 -5.63 8.44
C GLY A 37 1.90 -4.61 7.39
N ASN A 38 2.23 -3.39 7.82
CA ASN A 38 2.69 -2.31 6.96
C ASN A 38 4.03 -2.59 6.29
N LEU A 39 4.99 -3.15 7.03
CA LEU A 39 6.29 -3.52 6.48
C LEU A 39 6.14 -4.60 5.40
N LEU A 40 5.32 -5.62 5.67
CA LEU A 40 5.08 -6.72 4.74
C LEU A 40 4.30 -6.27 3.51
N PHE A 41 3.36 -5.34 3.70
CA PHE A 41 2.59 -4.72 2.64
C PHE A 41 3.44 -3.88 1.69
N LEU A 42 4.31 -3.01 2.23
CA LEU A 42 5.31 -2.26 1.46
C LEU A 42 6.23 -3.20 0.68
N ALA A 43 6.79 -4.21 1.37
CA ALA A 43 7.67 -5.18 0.73
C ALA A 43 6.95 -5.94 -0.40
N GLY A 44 5.69 -6.33 -0.19
CA GLY A 44 4.86 -6.97 -1.21
C GLY A 44 4.66 -6.08 -2.44
N ILE A 45 4.25 -4.82 -2.26
CA ILE A 45 4.07 -3.85 -3.36
C ILE A 45 5.38 -3.64 -4.12
N THR A 46 6.51 -3.50 -3.41
CA THR A 46 7.82 -3.32 -4.05
C THR A 46 8.21 -4.52 -4.91
N LEU A 47 7.81 -5.73 -4.53
CA LEU A 47 8.05 -6.95 -5.30
C LEU A 47 7.12 -7.08 -6.51
N VAL A 48 5.86 -6.65 -6.39
CA VAL A 48 4.89 -6.65 -7.51
C VAL A 48 5.32 -5.67 -8.61
N ILE A 49 5.79 -4.49 -8.23
CA ILE A 49 6.22 -3.42 -9.15
C ILE A 49 7.67 -3.65 -9.64
N GLY A 50 8.51 -4.25 -8.81
CA GLY A 50 9.93 -4.51 -9.06
C GLY A 50 10.85 -3.42 -8.46
N TRP A 51 11.99 -3.82 -7.92
CA TRP A 51 12.90 -2.95 -7.14
C TRP A 51 13.36 -1.68 -7.87
N GLN A 52 13.82 -1.81 -9.12
CA GLN A 52 14.31 -0.70 -9.95
C GLN A 52 13.19 0.28 -10.33
N LYS A 53 11.99 -0.24 -10.60
CA LYS A 53 10.83 0.58 -10.98
C LYS A 53 10.20 1.24 -9.75
N THR A 54 10.21 0.58 -8.60
CA THR A 54 9.66 1.11 -7.34
C THR A 54 10.44 2.33 -6.85
N ILE A 55 11.78 2.31 -6.89
CA ILE A 55 12.59 3.50 -6.53
C ILE A 55 12.32 4.65 -7.51
N ALA A 56 12.23 4.38 -8.82
CA ALA A 56 11.89 5.39 -9.82
C ALA A 56 10.42 5.88 -9.71
N PHE A 57 9.50 5.07 -9.18
CA PHE A 57 8.09 5.42 -8.94
C PHE A 57 7.92 6.23 -7.64
N PHE A 58 8.58 5.83 -6.56
CA PHE A 58 8.58 6.54 -5.28
C PHE A 58 9.32 7.87 -5.38
N ALA A 59 10.31 8.00 -6.27
CA ALA A 59 11.05 9.23 -6.50
C ALA A 59 10.36 10.20 -7.50
N ARG A 60 9.22 9.84 -8.10
CA ARG A 60 8.44 10.80 -8.92
C ARG A 60 7.69 11.77 -8.01
N LYS A 61 7.94 13.07 -8.20
CA LYS A 61 7.35 14.19 -7.46
C LYS A 61 5.82 14.13 -7.31
N GLU A 62 5.14 13.53 -8.28
CA GLU A 62 3.69 13.38 -8.30
C GLU A 62 3.15 12.32 -7.32
N LYS A 63 3.96 11.34 -6.93
CA LYS A 63 3.57 10.24 -6.01
C LYS A 63 4.23 10.33 -4.62
N VAL A 64 5.26 11.19 -4.48
CA VAL A 64 5.97 11.47 -3.22
C VAL A 64 5.03 11.91 -2.08
N ARG A 65 3.97 12.67 -2.37
CA ARG A 65 3.02 13.13 -1.32
C ARG A 65 2.28 11.97 -0.64
N GLY A 66 1.87 10.96 -1.41
CA GLY A 66 1.20 9.77 -0.87
C GLY A 66 2.19 8.89 -0.09
N THR A 67 3.39 8.67 -0.64
CA THR A 67 4.49 7.98 0.03
C THR A 67 4.87 8.62 1.37
N ALA A 68 4.99 9.94 1.42
CA ALA A 68 5.36 10.66 2.64
C ALA A 68 4.25 10.57 3.70
N CYS A 69 2.97 10.64 3.31
CA CYS A 69 1.85 10.39 4.25
C CYS A 69 1.83 8.94 4.73
N PHE A 70 2.12 7.96 3.86
CA PHE A 70 2.13 6.54 4.24
C PHE A 70 3.26 6.23 5.24
N LEU A 71 4.50 6.67 4.94
CA LEU A 71 5.61 6.54 5.89
C LEU A 71 5.38 7.36 7.16
N GLY A 72 4.76 8.55 7.05
CA GLY A 72 4.38 9.36 8.20
C GLY A 72 3.35 8.67 9.09
N GLY A 73 2.37 7.98 8.50
CA GLY A 73 1.39 7.15 9.20
C GLY A 73 2.06 6.00 9.96
N ILE A 74 2.96 5.26 9.32
CA ILE A 74 3.75 4.20 9.96
C ILE A 74 4.56 4.75 11.14
N PHE A 75 5.20 5.91 10.96
CA PHE A 75 5.99 6.54 12.02
C PHE A 75 5.10 6.98 13.20
N MET A 76 3.88 7.46 12.94
CA MET A 76 2.90 7.78 14.00
C MET A 76 2.39 6.54 14.73
N VAL A 77 2.18 5.41 14.04
CA VAL A 77 1.82 4.13 14.67
C VAL A 77 2.90 3.68 15.65
N LEU A 78 4.19 3.89 15.31
CA LEU A 78 5.32 3.56 16.18
C LEU A 78 5.43 4.46 17.43
N ILE A 79 4.91 5.69 17.41
CA ILE A 79 4.95 6.65 18.54
C ILE A 79 3.80 6.42 19.56
N LYS A 80 3.13 5.26 19.55
CA LYS A 80 1.94 4.93 20.38
C LYS A 80 0.68 5.74 20.04
N TRP A 81 0.57 6.31 18.84
CA TRP A 81 -0.66 6.93 18.34
C TRP A 81 -1.26 6.13 17.18
N PRO A 82 -1.63 4.84 17.39
CA PRO A 82 -2.00 3.96 16.29
C PRO A 82 -3.33 4.35 15.63
N ILE A 83 -4.28 4.91 16.38
CA ILE A 83 -5.58 5.34 15.84
C ILE A 83 -5.39 6.45 14.79
N THR A 84 -4.66 7.50 15.13
CA THR A 84 -4.38 8.62 14.23
C THR A 84 -3.44 8.20 13.10
N GLY A 85 -2.46 7.33 13.42
CA GLY A 85 -1.54 6.75 12.43
C GLY A 85 -2.27 5.99 11.33
N VAL A 86 -3.23 5.11 11.67
CA VAL A 86 -4.06 4.37 10.70
C VAL A 86 -4.86 5.28 9.79
N ALA A 87 -5.46 6.35 10.34
CA ALA A 87 -6.23 7.29 9.53
C ALA A 87 -5.34 8.00 8.49
N VAL A 88 -4.17 8.47 8.92
CA VAL A 88 -3.18 9.11 8.03
C VAL A 88 -2.63 8.12 7.01
N GLU A 89 -2.38 6.88 7.43
CA GLU A 89 -1.84 5.83 6.58
C GLU A 89 -2.83 5.40 5.50
N LEU A 90 -4.11 5.19 5.85
CA LEU A 90 -5.18 4.94 4.88
C LEU A 90 -5.34 6.11 3.91
N PHE A 91 -5.25 7.35 4.41
CA PHE A 91 -5.32 8.53 3.54
C PHE A 91 -4.12 8.61 2.58
N GLY A 92 -2.91 8.33 3.06
CA GLY A 92 -1.70 8.25 2.25
C GLY A 92 -1.77 7.14 1.21
N PHE A 93 -2.29 5.97 1.60
CA PHE A 93 -2.50 4.81 0.72
C PHE A 93 -3.50 5.11 -0.39
N LEU A 94 -4.67 5.66 -0.04
CA LEU A 94 -5.68 6.09 -1.01
C LEU A 94 -5.16 7.18 -1.94
N ASN A 95 -4.30 8.10 -1.47
CA ASN A 95 -3.67 9.11 -2.33
C ASN A 95 -2.62 8.50 -3.28
N LEU A 96 -1.87 7.48 -2.82
CA LEU A 96 -0.90 6.72 -3.62
C LEU A 96 -1.58 5.93 -4.75
N PHE A 97 -2.67 5.22 -4.43
CA PHE A 97 -3.42 4.40 -5.38
C PHE A 97 -4.53 5.16 -6.12
N GLY A 98 -4.98 6.30 -5.61
CA GLY A 98 -6.02 7.16 -6.19
C GLY A 98 -5.68 7.64 -7.61
N SER A 99 -4.39 7.78 -7.92
CA SER A 99 -3.94 8.05 -9.29
C SER A 99 -4.09 6.86 -10.26
N PHE A 100 -4.27 5.64 -9.76
CA PHE A 100 -4.52 4.44 -10.56
C PHE A 100 -6.03 4.14 -10.72
N PHE A 101 -6.88 4.61 -9.82
CA PHE A 101 -8.35 4.46 -9.91
C PHE A 101 -9.01 5.04 -11.18
N PRO A 102 -8.64 6.22 -11.71
CA PRO A 102 -9.23 6.72 -12.96
C PRO A 102 -8.90 5.83 -14.17
N VAL A 103 -7.77 5.10 -14.15
CA VAL A 103 -7.44 4.10 -15.18
C VAL A 103 -8.39 2.90 -15.08
N CYS A 104 -8.67 2.41 -13.87
CA CYS A 104 -9.64 1.32 -13.68
C CYS A 104 -11.06 1.72 -14.14
N HIS A 105 -11.50 2.95 -13.85
CA HIS A 105 -12.79 3.46 -14.33
C HIS A 105 -12.85 3.58 -15.86
N HIS A 106 -11.76 4.00 -16.51
CA HIS A 106 -11.70 4.07 -17.98
C HIS A 106 -11.74 2.68 -18.63
N PHE A 107 -11.08 1.68 -18.05
CA PHE A 107 -11.10 0.30 -18.55
C PHE A 107 -12.48 -0.37 -18.38
N VAL A 108 -13.18 -0.11 -17.27
CA VAL A 108 -14.54 -0.63 -17.05
C VAL A 108 -15.57 0.09 -17.93
N ALA A 109 -15.49 1.42 -18.04
CA ALA A 109 -16.39 2.20 -18.90
C ALA A 109 -16.15 1.95 -20.40
N GLY A 110 -14.90 1.71 -20.81
CA GLY A 110 -14.55 1.34 -22.19
C GLY A 110 -14.99 -0.07 -22.58
N SER A 111 -15.21 -0.97 -21.62
CA SER A 111 -15.71 -2.34 -21.88
C SER A 111 -17.23 -2.42 -22.01
N VAL A 112 -17.97 -1.34 -21.74
CA VAL A 112 -19.44 -1.26 -21.88
C VAL A 112 -19.87 -0.65 -23.22
N ASN A 113 -18.94 -0.10 -24.00
CA ASN A 113 -19.22 0.54 -25.29
C ASN A 113 -18.77 -0.30 -26.50
N CYS A 114 -18.59 -1.61 -26.31
CA CYS A 114 -18.36 -2.61 -27.35
C CYS A 114 -19.43 -3.69 -27.28
#